data_AF-A0A5B7Y8V2-F1
#
_entry.id   AF-A0A5B7Y8V2-F1
#
_cell.length_a   1.000
_cell.length_b   1.000
_cell.length_c   1.000
_cell.angle_alpha   90.00
_cell.angle_beta   90.00
_cell.angle_gamma   90.00
#
_symmetry.space_group_name_H-M   'P 1'
#
loop_
_entity.id
_entity.type
_entity.pdbx_description
1 polymer ?
#
loop_
_entity_poly.entity_id
_entity_poly.type
_entity_poly.pdbx_seq_one_letter_code
_entity_poly.pdbx_strand_id
1 'polypeptide(L)'
;MRVLELILSADKLSLFAFLKSTPTQVWKNGNHYKFVYYEPIGEGLTDFRYKGLYVAIRDEKSDREGWELARPLEITLASPELLMILKDLEVNKLTEQRQGLGVELKGWVFDLICNGIYTRYETSLFVRLLFVNGYSFSQLVDLFSTIVKRKELASYFLEVATKFYKEVAFE
;
A
#
# COMPACT_ATOMS: atom_id res chain seq x y z
N MET A 1 3.22 -9.44 10.80
CA MET A 1 3.96 -8.26 10.30
C MET A 1 4.02 -8.42 8.80
N ARG A 2 3.52 -7.45 8.02
CA ARG A 2 3.43 -7.61 6.57
C ARG A 2 4.81 -7.46 5.92
N VAL A 3 5.04 -8.24 4.88
CA VAL A 3 6.25 -8.23 4.07
C VAL A 3 5.94 -7.50 2.76
N LEU A 4 6.80 -6.55 2.42
CA LEU A 4 6.80 -5.84 1.16
C LEU A 4 7.86 -6.47 0.25
N GLU A 5 7.42 -7.09 -0.83
CA GLU A 5 8.26 -7.58 -1.90
C GLU A 5 8.26 -6.57 -3.05
N LEU A 6 9.41 -5.91 -3.24
CA LEU A 6 9.65 -5.03 -4.37
C LEU A 6 10.40 -5.81 -5.45
N ILE A 7 9.71 -6.15 -6.54
CA ILE A 7 10.29 -6.88 -7.67
C ILE A 7 10.56 -5.92 -8.82
N LEU A 8 11.81 -5.90 -9.27
CA LEU A 8 12.32 -5.02 -10.32
C LEU A 8 12.99 -5.83 -11.42
N SER A 9 12.72 -5.49 -12.68
CA SER A 9 13.56 -5.94 -13.80
C SER A 9 14.95 -5.29 -13.71
N ALA A 10 16.00 -6.02 -14.10
CA ALA A 10 17.39 -5.57 -13.96
C ALA A 10 17.68 -4.23 -14.65
N ASP A 11 17.04 -3.97 -15.79
CA ASP A 11 17.13 -2.73 -16.56
C ASP A 11 16.53 -1.51 -15.83
N LYS A 12 15.72 -1.73 -14.79
CA LYS A 12 15.10 -0.69 -13.97
C LYS A 12 15.83 -0.42 -12.66
N LEU A 13 16.84 -1.22 -12.29
CA LEU A 13 17.55 -1.07 -11.01
C LEU A 13 18.18 0.32 -10.83
N SER A 14 18.66 0.95 -11.91
CA SER A 14 19.27 2.28 -11.85
C SER A 14 18.29 3.37 -11.42
N LEU A 15 16.99 3.22 -11.74
CA LEU A 15 15.93 4.14 -11.30
C LEU A 15 15.70 4.07 -9.79
N PHE A 16 16.12 2.98 -9.16
CA PHE A 16 15.99 2.73 -7.72
C PHE A 16 17.37 2.69 -7.04
N ALA A 17 18.31 3.51 -7.50
CA ALA A 17 19.66 3.56 -6.94
C ALA A 17 19.68 3.85 -5.43
N PHE A 18 18.66 4.57 -4.92
CA PHE A 18 18.48 4.84 -3.49
C PHE A 18 18.29 3.56 -2.66
N LEU A 19 17.85 2.42 -3.24
CA LEU A 19 17.78 1.15 -2.51
C LEU A 19 19.15 0.67 -2.00
N LYS A 20 20.25 1.21 -2.55
CA LYS A 20 21.60 0.93 -2.04
C LYS A 20 21.82 1.47 -0.63
N SER A 21 21.14 2.54 -0.23
CA SER A 21 21.24 3.14 1.11
C SER A 21 20.41 2.38 2.15
N THR A 22 19.53 1.47 1.73
CA THR A 22 18.60 0.72 2.57
C THR A 22 18.74 -0.77 2.30
N PRO A 23 19.91 -1.36 2.64
CA PRO A 23 20.21 -2.74 2.32
C PRO A 23 19.25 -3.70 3.03
N THR A 24 18.80 -4.71 2.29
CA THR A 24 17.92 -5.76 2.78
C THR A 24 18.23 -7.09 2.07
N GLN A 25 17.49 -8.14 2.42
CA GLN A 25 17.52 -9.42 1.72
C GLN A 25 17.08 -9.28 0.26
N VAL A 26 17.87 -9.83 -0.67
CA VAL A 26 17.57 -9.79 -2.11
C VAL A 26 17.60 -11.18 -2.70
N TRP A 27 16.57 -11.48 -3.49
CA TRP A 27 16.46 -12.70 -4.28
C TRP A 27 16.51 -12.35 -5.77
N LYS A 28 16.95 -13.29 -6.60
CA LYS A 28 17.04 -13.13 -8.05
C LYS A 28 16.34 -14.29 -8.74
N ASN A 29 15.60 -13.99 -9.81
CA ASN A 29 15.04 -14.97 -10.71
C ASN A 29 15.22 -14.45 -12.15
N GLY A 30 16.13 -15.06 -12.89
CA GLY A 30 16.51 -14.60 -14.23
C GLY A 30 16.94 -13.13 -14.24
N ASN A 31 16.18 -12.29 -14.96
CA ASN A 31 16.42 -10.86 -15.10
C ASN A 31 15.69 -9.99 -14.05
N HIS A 32 15.14 -10.59 -12.99
CA HIS A 32 14.40 -9.88 -11.94
C HIS A 32 15.07 -10.00 -10.59
N TYR A 33 14.96 -8.94 -9.80
CA TYR A 33 15.42 -8.85 -8.42
C TYR A 33 14.23 -8.58 -7.52
N LYS A 34 14.11 -9.34 -6.44
CA LYS A 34 13.10 -9.17 -5.38
C LYS A 34 13.80 -8.67 -4.12
N PHE A 35 13.53 -7.43 -3.75
CA PHE A 35 13.95 -6.83 -2.48
C PHE A 35 12.84 -7.04 -1.46
N VAL A 36 13.19 -7.59 -0.30
CA VAL A 36 12.21 -7.96 0.72
C VAL A 36 12.36 -7.01 1.90
N TYR A 37 11.29 -6.31 2.27
CA TYR A 37 11.26 -5.42 3.43
C TYR A 37 10.11 -5.81 4.36
N TYR A 38 10.21 -5.42 5.62
CA TYR A 38 9.04 -5.34 6.47
C TYR A 38 8.32 -4.02 6.20
N GLU A 39 7.01 -4.10 6.01
CA GLU A 39 6.20 -2.90 5.88
C GLU A 39 5.97 -2.29 7.28
N PRO A 40 6.24 -0.99 7.47
CA PRO A 40 5.90 -0.30 8.71
C PRO A 40 4.41 -0.39 9.05
N ILE A 41 4.12 -0.43 10.35
CA ILE A 41 2.77 -0.65 10.86
C ILE A 41 1.84 0.49 10.41
N GLY A 42 0.69 0.09 9.86
CA GLY A 42 -0.37 1.00 9.48
C GLY A 42 -0.30 1.48 8.04
N GLU A 43 0.76 1.18 7.29
CA GLU A 43 0.93 1.75 5.95
C GLU A 43 -0.13 1.33 4.94
N GLY A 44 -0.59 0.08 5.02
CA GLY A 44 -1.75 -0.35 4.25
C GLY A 44 -1.53 -0.35 2.74
N LEU A 45 -0.27 -0.44 2.27
CA LEU A 45 0.02 -0.64 0.84
C LEU A 45 -0.70 -1.89 0.34
N THR A 46 -1.08 -1.84 -0.94
CA THR A 46 -1.71 -2.92 -1.69
C THR A 46 -0.82 -3.41 -2.81
N ASP A 47 -1.12 -4.57 -3.36
CA ASP A 47 -0.39 -5.12 -4.50
C ASP A 47 -0.63 -4.26 -5.74
N PHE A 48 0.45 -3.86 -6.42
CA PHE A 48 0.32 -3.15 -7.68
C PHE A 48 1.49 -3.41 -8.63
N ARG A 49 1.26 -3.10 -9.91
CA ARG A 49 2.26 -3.22 -10.98
C ARG A 49 2.38 -1.90 -11.69
N TYR A 50 3.59 -1.40 -11.89
CA TYR A 50 3.84 -0.14 -12.59
C TYR A 50 5.12 -0.24 -13.42
N LYS A 51 4.99 -0.26 -14.76
CA LYS A 51 6.11 -0.14 -15.72
C LYS A 51 7.36 -1.00 -15.40
N GLY A 52 7.16 -2.28 -15.05
CA GLY A 52 8.25 -3.21 -14.72
C GLY A 52 8.67 -3.24 -13.24
N LEU A 53 8.01 -2.45 -12.40
CA LEU A 53 8.02 -2.58 -10.94
C LEU A 53 6.77 -3.33 -10.49
N TYR A 54 6.95 -4.30 -9.61
CA TYR A 54 5.86 -5.05 -8.99
C TYR A 54 6.03 -4.93 -7.48
N VAL A 55 4.97 -4.51 -6.81
CA VAL A 55 4.89 -4.51 -5.35
C VAL A 55 3.89 -5.59 -4.96
N ALA A 56 4.35 -6.50 -4.12
CA ALA A 56 3.52 -7.53 -3.52
C ALA A 56 3.61 -7.40 -1.99
N ILE A 57 2.45 -7.40 -1.35
CA ILE A 57 2.28 -7.36 0.09
C ILE A 57 1.84 -8.75 0.54
N ARG A 58 2.53 -9.29 1.53
CA ARG A 58 2.32 -10.65 2.03
C ARG A 58 2.20 -10.64 3.54
N ASP A 59 1.33 -11.47 4.09
CA ASP A 59 1.15 -11.58 5.55
C ASP A 59 2.22 -12.47 6.20
N GLU A 60 2.87 -13.35 5.43
CA GLU A 60 3.88 -14.30 5.88
C GLU A 60 5.04 -14.48 4.88
N LYS A 61 5.91 -15.48 5.12
CA LYS A 61 7.11 -15.78 4.33
C LYS A 61 6.78 -15.89 2.84
N SER A 62 7.55 -15.14 2.06
CA SER A 62 7.53 -15.08 0.60
C SER A 62 7.56 -16.46 -0.06
N ASP A 63 6.89 -16.57 -1.21
CA ASP A 63 7.14 -17.68 -2.13
C ASP A 63 8.59 -17.59 -2.66
N ARG A 64 9.29 -18.71 -2.52
CA ARG A 64 10.73 -18.87 -2.83
C ARG A 64 10.95 -19.72 -4.06
N GLU A 65 9.90 -20.28 -4.66
CA GLU A 65 10.05 -21.16 -5.81
C GLU A 65 10.60 -20.36 -7.02
N GLY A 66 11.68 -20.89 -7.61
CA GLY A 66 12.39 -20.22 -8.71
C GLY A 66 13.22 -18.99 -8.31
N TRP A 67 13.31 -18.63 -7.03
CA TRP A 67 14.10 -17.51 -6.55
C TRP A 67 15.40 -17.98 -5.90
N GLU A 68 16.53 -17.48 -6.39
CA GLU A 68 17.86 -17.72 -5.83
C GLU A 68 18.26 -16.57 -4.89
N LEU A 69 18.83 -16.89 -3.73
CA LEU A 69 19.27 -15.88 -2.78
C LEU A 69 20.52 -15.15 -3.32
N ALA A 70 20.34 -13.89 -3.74
CA ALA A 70 21.41 -13.07 -4.31
C ALA A 70 22.14 -12.23 -3.26
N ARG A 71 21.45 -11.87 -2.18
CA ARG A 71 22.03 -11.13 -1.06
C ARG A 71 21.47 -11.65 0.27
N PRO A 72 22.27 -12.39 1.06
CA PRO A 72 21.84 -13.03 2.30
C PRO A 72 21.88 -12.06 3.50
N LEU A 73 21.22 -10.91 3.38
CA LEU A 73 21.02 -10.02 4.52
C LEU A 73 19.72 -10.37 5.27
N GLU A 74 19.60 -9.83 6.48
CA GLU A 74 18.32 -9.82 7.20
C GLU A 74 17.32 -8.86 6.53
N ILE A 75 16.04 -9.16 6.71
CA ILE A 75 14.96 -8.30 6.23
C ILE A 75 14.90 -7.06 7.12
N THR A 76 14.99 -5.88 6.51
CA THR A 76 14.90 -4.59 7.20
C THR A 76 13.54 -3.90 6.95
N LEU A 77 13.23 -2.86 7.73
CA LEU A 77 12.02 -2.06 7.50
C LEU A 77 12.15 -1.26 6.19
N ALA A 78 11.06 -1.15 5.45
CA ALA A 78 11.00 -0.26 4.30
C ALA A 78 11.26 1.18 4.75
N SER A 79 12.17 1.87 4.07
CA SER A 79 12.54 3.23 4.43
C SER A 79 11.40 4.22 4.14
N PRO A 80 11.36 5.36 4.84
CA PRO A 80 10.38 6.41 4.54
C PRO A 80 10.43 6.88 3.07
N GLU A 81 11.63 6.97 2.50
CA GLU A 81 11.85 7.36 1.09
C GLU A 81 11.25 6.32 0.13
N LEU A 82 11.49 5.02 0.37
CA LEU A 82 10.90 3.95 -0.42
C LEU A 82 9.37 3.99 -0.32
N LEU A 83 8.83 4.07 0.90
CA LEU A 83 7.39 4.10 1.11
C LEU A 83 6.72 5.30 0.44
N MET A 84 7.34 6.47 0.46
CA MET A 84 6.84 7.66 -0.22
C MET A 84 6.67 7.39 -1.73
N ILE A 85 7.73 6.89 -2.37
CA ILE A 85 7.71 6.55 -3.81
C ILE A 85 6.65 5.49 -4.12
N LEU A 86 6.57 4.43 -3.33
CA LEU A 86 5.61 3.35 -3.57
C LEU A 86 4.17 3.82 -3.40
N LYS A 87 3.88 4.67 -2.41
CA LYS A 87 2.54 5.26 -2.23
C LYS A 87 2.17 6.18 -3.38
N ASP A 88 3.10 6.99 -3.88
CA ASP A 88 2.83 7.85 -5.04
C ASP A 88 2.55 7.02 -6.31
N LEU A 89 3.27 5.92 -6.51
CA LEU A 89 2.98 4.98 -7.61
C LEU A 89 1.64 4.25 -7.43
N GLU A 90 1.31 3.87 -6.19
CA GLU A 90 0.03 3.24 -5.86
C GLU A 90 -1.14 4.17 -6.15
N VAL A 91 -1.07 5.46 -5.77
CA VAL A 91 -2.10 6.46 -6.06
C VAL A 91 -2.41 6.49 -7.55
N ASN A 92 -1.38 6.59 -8.41
CA ASN A 92 -1.57 6.59 -9.86
C ASN A 92 -2.31 5.34 -10.35
N LYS A 93 -1.99 4.18 -9.78
CA LYS A 93 -2.60 2.90 -10.15
C LYS A 93 -4.04 2.76 -9.66
N LEU A 94 -4.33 3.18 -8.43
CA LEU A 94 -5.69 3.16 -7.91
C LEU A 94 -6.59 4.19 -8.62
N THR A 95 -6.04 5.31 -9.08
CA THR A 95 -6.77 6.26 -9.92
C THR A 95 -7.19 5.65 -11.25
N GLU A 96 -6.30 4.90 -11.92
CA GLU A 96 -6.62 4.14 -13.14
C GLU A 96 -7.70 3.07 -12.90
N GLN A 97 -7.78 2.53 -11.68
CA GLN A 97 -8.75 1.49 -11.29
C GLN A 97 -10.06 2.06 -10.74
N ARG A 98 -10.21 3.38 -10.64
CA ARG A 98 -11.39 4.00 -10.05
C ARG A 98 -12.61 3.79 -10.97
N GLN A 99 -13.58 2.98 -10.53
CA GLN A 99 -14.70 2.52 -11.37
C GLN A 99 -16.08 3.04 -10.95
N GLY A 100 -16.23 3.58 -9.74
CA GLY A 100 -17.52 4.18 -9.30
C GLY A 100 -18.65 3.18 -9.05
N LEU A 101 -18.32 1.90 -8.86
CA LEU A 101 -19.32 0.83 -8.72
C LEU A 101 -19.91 0.69 -7.31
N GLY A 102 -19.45 1.50 -6.35
CA GLY A 102 -19.81 1.34 -4.95
C GLY A 102 -19.18 0.09 -4.32
N VAL A 103 -19.26 -0.02 -2.99
CA VAL A 103 -18.73 -1.17 -2.25
C VAL A 103 -19.86 -2.11 -1.85
N GLU A 104 -19.72 -3.39 -2.15
CA GLU A 104 -20.62 -4.43 -1.64
C GLU A 104 -20.37 -4.67 -0.14
N LEU A 105 -21.42 -4.62 0.67
CA LEU A 105 -21.34 -4.80 2.12
C LEU A 105 -21.30 -6.28 2.49
N LYS A 106 -20.12 -6.90 2.36
CA LYS A 106 -19.87 -8.29 2.76
C LYS A 106 -18.48 -8.51 3.32
N GLY A 107 -18.30 -9.63 4.02
CA GLY A 107 -17.02 -10.04 4.60
C GLY A 107 -16.43 -8.93 5.49
N TRP A 108 -15.13 -8.68 5.33
CA TRP A 108 -14.40 -7.72 6.15
C TRP A 108 -14.98 -6.29 6.10
N VAL A 109 -15.63 -5.89 4.99
CA VAL A 109 -16.29 -4.57 4.90
C VAL A 109 -17.48 -4.50 5.84
N PHE A 110 -18.32 -5.55 5.84
CA PHE A 110 -19.46 -5.63 6.76
C PHE A 110 -18.99 -5.61 8.22
N ASP A 111 -17.96 -6.40 8.54
CA ASP A 111 -17.37 -6.44 9.87
C ASP A 111 -16.80 -5.06 10.28
N LEU A 112 -16.12 -4.37 9.36
CA LEU A 112 -15.57 -3.04 9.60
C LEU A 112 -16.67 -2.01 9.88
N ILE A 113 -17.78 -2.04 9.13
CA ILE A 113 -18.90 -1.10 9.33
C ILE A 113 -19.60 -1.36 10.66
N CYS A 114 -19.83 -2.63 11.02
CA CYS A 114 -20.51 -2.99 12.27
C CYS A 114 -19.66 -2.71 13.51
N ASN A 115 -18.35 -3.00 13.46
CA ASN A 115 -17.47 -2.89 14.62
C ASN A 115 -16.76 -1.54 14.69
N GLY A 116 -16.55 -0.89 13.54
CA GLY A 116 -15.85 0.38 13.41
C GLY A 116 -14.35 0.27 13.20
N ILE A 117 -13.71 1.42 13.00
CA ILE A 117 -12.27 1.55 12.71
C ILE A 117 -11.48 1.80 14.00
N TYR A 118 -10.48 0.96 14.27
CA TYR A 118 -9.63 0.99 15.47
C TYR A 118 -8.14 1.22 15.19
N THR A 119 -7.70 1.03 13.95
CA THR A 119 -6.28 1.03 13.61
C THR A 119 -5.98 1.92 12.41
N ARG A 120 -4.71 2.36 12.34
CA ARG A 120 -4.17 3.01 11.14
C ARG A 120 -4.28 2.12 9.91
N TYR A 121 -4.07 0.81 10.08
CA TYR A 121 -4.18 -0.15 8.99
C TYR A 121 -5.60 -0.18 8.38
N GLU A 122 -6.62 -0.34 9.22
CA GLU A 122 -8.02 -0.28 8.80
C GLU A 122 -8.38 1.06 8.16
N THR A 123 -7.88 2.16 8.73
CA THR A 123 -8.08 3.51 8.15
C THR A 123 -7.48 3.58 6.74
N SER A 124 -6.27 3.07 6.57
CA SER A 124 -5.52 3.08 5.32
C SER A 124 -6.21 2.22 4.24
N LEU A 125 -6.71 1.04 4.60
CA LEU A 125 -7.49 0.18 3.71
C LEU A 125 -8.84 0.80 3.35
N PHE A 126 -9.54 1.36 4.34
CA PHE A 126 -10.86 1.96 4.15
C PHE A 126 -10.83 3.11 3.15
N VAL A 127 -9.84 4.00 3.26
CA VAL A 127 -9.65 5.11 2.32
C VAL A 127 -9.43 4.61 0.89
N ARG A 128 -8.54 3.63 0.68
CA ARG A 128 -8.26 3.05 -0.65
C ARG A 128 -9.50 2.38 -1.23
N LEU A 129 -10.20 1.60 -0.42
CA LEU A 129 -11.42 0.90 -0.83
C LEU A 129 -12.46 1.89 -1.35
N LEU A 130 -12.79 2.91 -0.56
CA LEU A 130 -13.80 3.90 -0.96
C LEU A 130 -13.35 4.73 -2.16
N PHE A 131 -12.06 5.09 -2.25
CA PHE A 131 -11.52 5.82 -3.39
C PHE A 131 -11.68 5.04 -4.71
N VAL A 132 -11.22 3.79 -4.76
CA VAL A 132 -11.32 2.93 -5.96
C VAL A 132 -12.78 2.69 -6.36
N ASN A 133 -13.67 2.57 -5.37
CA ASN A 133 -15.10 2.38 -5.62
C ASN A 133 -15.86 3.69 -5.88
N GLY A 134 -15.12 4.81 -5.99
CA GLY A 134 -15.58 6.08 -6.54
C GLY A 134 -16.29 7.03 -5.58
N TYR A 135 -16.33 6.73 -4.28
CA TYR A 135 -16.91 7.61 -3.27
C TYR A 135 -16.20 8.96 -3.28
N SER A 136 -16.96 10.05 -3.12
CA SER A 136 -16.42 11.39 -2.98
C SER A 136 -15.66 11.56 -1.66
N PHE A 137 -14.86 12.61 -1.56
CA PHE A 137 -14.18 12.94 -0.30
C PHE A 137 -15.18 13.21 0.84
N SER A 138 -16.29 13.89 0.56
CA SER A 138 -17.35 14.13 1.54
C SER A 138 -17.95 12.83 2.07
N GLN A 139 -18.32 11.90 1.17
CA GLN A 139 -18.85 10.60 1.56
C GLN A 139 -17.84 9.78 2.39
N LEU A 140 -16.55 9.84 2.03
CA LEU A 140 -15.48 9.22 2.80
C LEU A 140 -15.38 9.79 4.22
N VAL A 141 -15.46 11.12 4.37
CA VAL A 141 -15.42 11.80 5.68
C VAL A 141 -16.64 11.45 6.52
N ASP A 142 -17.83 11.47 5.93
CA ASP A 142 -19.08 11.14 6.64
C ASP A 142 -19.08 9.70 7.16
N LEU A 143 -18.67 8.75 6.30
CA LEU A 143 -18.57 7.35 6.72
C LEU A 143 -17.48 7.14 7.78
N PHE A 144 -16.29 7.70 7.58
CA PHE A 144 -15.19 7.58 8.54
C PHE A 144 -15.58 8.14 9.91
N SER A 145 -16.13 9.36 9.96
CA SER A 145 -16.52 10.01 11.20
C SER A 145 -17.62 9.27 11.95
N THR A 146 -18.48 8.54 11.23
CA THR A 146 -19.53 7.70 11.82
C THR A 146 -18.98 6.43 12.48
N ILE A 147 -18.00 5.78 11.85
CA ILE A 147 -17.56 4.44 12.26
C ILE A 147 -16.24 4.42 13.03
N VAL A 148 -15.49 5.51 13.06
CA VAL A 148 -14.22 5.59 13.79
C VAL A 148 -14.43 5.45 15.30
N LYS A 149 -13.63 4.60 15.95
CA LYS A 149 -13.71 4.36 17.39
C LYS A 149 -12.64 5.09 18.20
N ARG A 150 -11.62 5.62 17.51
CA ARG A 150 -10.43 6.24 18.10
C ARG A 150 -10.14 7.59 17.44
N LYS A 151 -10.33 8.67 18.19
CA LYS A 151 -10.24 10.06 17.69
C LYS A 151 -8.85 10.41 17.15
N GLU A 152 -7.81 9.79 17.70
CA GLU A 152 -6.42 9.97 17.27
C GLU A 152 -6.16 9.48 15.83
N LEU A 153 -7.07 8.70 15.25
CA LEU A 153 -6.97 8.27 13.86
C LEU A 153 -7.36 9.38 12.88
N ALA A 154 -7.99 10.47 13.32
CA ALA A 154 -8.45 11.54 12.43
C ALA A 154 -7.30 12.23 11.67
N SER A 155 -6.18 12.51 12.34
CA SER A 155 -5.01 13.13 11.69
C SER A 155 -4.39 12.19 10.64
N TYR A 156 -4.28 10.90 10.97
CA TYR A 156 -3.78 9.89 10.05
C TYR A 156 -4.74 9.67 8.86
N PHE A 157 -6.05 9.65 9.11
CA PHE A 157 -7.07 9.58 8.07
C PHE A 157 -6.90 10.71 7.05
N LEU A 158 -6.76 11.96 7.51
CA LEU A 158 -6.55 13.10 6.61
C LEU A 158 -5.24 12.97 5.82
N GLU A 159 -4.16 12.50 6.46
CA GLU A 159 -2.87 12.26 5.78
C GLU A 159 -3.02 11.25 4.62
N VAL A 160 -3.77 10.16 4.84
CA VAL A 160 -3.98 9.15 3.78
C VAL A 160 -4.95 9.65 2.73
N ALA A 161 -6.11 10.18 3.13
CA ALA A 161 -7.16 10.61 2.21
C ALA A 161 -6.68 11.73 1.28
N THR A 162 -5.93 12.70 1.79
CA THR A 162 -5.38 13.78 0.96
C THR A 162 -4.40 13.27 -0.10
N LYS A 163 -3.79 12.08 0.03
CA LYS A 163 -2.95 11.53 -1.05
C LYS A 163 -3.76 11.09 -2.27
N PHE A 164 -4.99 10.61 -2.07
CA PHE A 164 -5.86 10.10 -3.12
C PHE A 164 -6.82 11.17 -3.69
N TYR A 165 -7.32 12.07 -2.83
CA TYR A 165 -8.38 13.01 -3.18
C TYR A 165 -7.90 14.41 -3.58
N LYS A 166 -6.60 14.57 -3.90
CA LYS A 166 -5.95 15.84 -4.31
C LYS A 166 -6.61 16.56 -5.49
N GLU A 167 -7.38 15.86 -6.33
CA GLU A 167 -7.92 16.37 -7.59
C GLU A 167 -9.45 16.40 -7.68
N VAL A 168 -10.19 16.06 -6.62
CA VAL A 168 -11.64 16.27 -6.63
C VAL A 168 -11.89 17.70 -6.19
N ALA A 169 -11.95 18.62 -7.15
CA ALA A 169 -12.32 20.01 -6.92
C ALA A 169 -13.51 20.07 -5.96
N PHE A 170 -13.36 20.85 -4.90
CA PHE A 170 -14.46 21.23 -4.03
C PHE A 170 -15.40 22.09 -4.88
N GLU A 171 -16.48 21.49 -5.39
CA GLU A 171 -17.66 22.22 -5.84
C GLU A 171 -18.59 22.50 -4.64
#